data_AF-A0A317T810-F1
#
_entry.id   AF-A0A317T810-F1
#
_cell.length_a   1.000
_cell.length_b   1.000
_cell.length_c   1.000
_cell.angle_alpha   90.00
_cell.angle_beta   90.00
_cell.angle_gamma   90.00
#
_symmetry.space_group_name_H-M   'P 1'
#
loop_
_entity.id
_entity.type
_entity.pdbx_description
1 polymer ?
#
loop_
_entity_poly.entity_id
_entity_poly.type
_entity_poly.pdbx_seq_one_letter_code
_entity_poly.pdbx_strand_id
1 'polypeptide(L)'
;MKKADETEKMEDMINKAVGAAGLAGGAVMFSPLGFPVLFHGVSGAVVGGLGLYAANAVIGKIVEQNKQIQDAQESQIDGDPAENDSLLD
;
A
#
# COMPACT_ATOMS: atom_id res chain seq x y z
N MET A 1 -13.28 -34.02 -31.43
CA MET A 1 -12.28 -33.29 -32.25
C MET A 1 -12.49 -31.78 -32.29
N LYS A 2 -13.73 -31.24 -32.37
CA LYS A 2 -14.00 -29.78 -32.42
C LYS A 2 -13.36 -28.94 -31.28
N LYS A 3 -13.30 -29.47 -30.06
CA LYS A 3 -12.78 -28.76 -28.88
C LYS A 3 -11.26 -28.50 -28.93
N ALA A 4 -10.49 -29.41 -29.52
CA ALA A 4 -9.04 -29.26 -29.64
C ALA A 4 -8.67 -28.15 -30.63
N ASP A 5 -9.37 -28.11 -31.76
CA ASP A 5 -9.19 -27.11 -32.82
C ASP A 5 -9.60 -25.68 -32.39
N GLU A 6 -10.56 -25.54 -31.48
CA GLU A 6 -10.92 -24.24 -30.89
C GLU A 6 -9.90 -23.75 -29.84
N THR A 7 -9.26 -24.66 -29.12
CA THR A 7 -8.25 -24.31 -28.10
C THR A 7 -6.95 -23.84 -28.78
N GLU A 8 -6.53 -24.53 -29.83
CA GLU A 8 -5.36 -24.18 -30.64
C GLU A 8 -5.51 -22.80 -31.31
N LYS A 9 -6.70 -22.49 -31.84
CA LYS A 9 -7.01 -21.18 -32.41
C LYS A 9 -6.99 -20.07 -31.35
N MET A 10 -7.51 -20.35 -30.15
CA MET A 10 -7.49 -19.38 -29.05
C MET A 10 -6.05 -19.09 -28.59
N GLU A 11 -5.23 -20.12 -28.45
CA GLU A 11 -3.82 -19.99 -28.09
C GLU A 11 -3.03 -19.20 -29.16
N ASP A 12 -3.25 -19.46 -30.45
CA ASP A 12 -2.58 -18.73 -31.53
C ASP A 12 -3.00 -17.25 -31.57
N MET A 13 -4.29 -16.96 -31.29
CA MET A 13 -4.77 -15.59 -31.13
C MET A 13 -4.14 -14.89 -29.92
N ILE A 14 -4.01 -15.58 -28.78
CA ILE A 14 -3.34 -15.04 -27.59
C ILE A 14 -1.88 -14.76 -27.90
N ASN A 15 -1.15 -15.69 -28.53
CA ASN A 15 0.25 -15.51 -28.87
C ASN A 15 0.47 -14.34 -29.83
N LYS A 16 -0.40 -14.17 -30.84
CA LYS A 16 -0.38 -13.00 -31.72
C LYS A 16 -0.71 -11.72 -30.99
N ALA A 17 -1.70 -11.72 -30.11
CA ALA A 17 -2.07 -10.55 -29.32
C ALA A 17 -0.94 -10.14 -28.36
N VAL A 18 -0.31 -11.10 -27.69
CA VAL A 18 0.85 -10.90 -26.82
C VAL A 18 2.04 -10.36 -27.63
N GLY A 19 2.31 -10.92 -28.80
CA GLY A 19 3.36 -10.44 -29.69
C GLY A 19 3.11 -9.00 -30.17
N ALA A 20 1.90 -8.70 -30.62
CA ALA A 20 1.51 -7.37 -31.07
C ALA A 20 1.54 -6.34 -29.93
N ALA A 21 1.03 -6.71 -28.74
CA ALA A 21 1.06 -5.87 -27.55
C ALA A 21 2.50 -5.64 -27.06
N GLY A 22 3.36 -6.66 -27.13
CA GLY A 22 4.78 -6.54 -26.78
C GLY A 22 5.53 -5.58 -27.71
N LEU A 23 5.30 -5.67 -29.02
CA LEU A 23 5.91 -4.78 -30.00
C LEU A 23 5.39 -3.33 -29.86
N ALA A 24 4.07 -3.15 -29.76
CA ALA A 24 3.47 -1.83 -29.59
C ALA A 24 3.86 -1.19 -28.24
N GLY A 25 3.81 -1.97 -27.16
CA GLY A 25 4.24 -1.53 -25.84
C GLY A 25 5.71 -1.16 -25.82
N GLY A 26 6.58 -1.99 -26.39
CA GLY A 26 8.01 -1.69 -26.53
C GLY A 26 8.25 -0.42 -27.35
N ALA A 27 7.60 -0.27 -28.50
CA ALA A 27 7.72 0.93 -29.32
C ALA A 27 7.31 2.20 -28.56
N VAL A 28 6.25 2.13 -27.75
CA VAL A 28 5.84 3.25 -26.88
C VAL A 28 6.92 3.51 -25.82
N MET A 29 7.37 2.50 -25.07
CA MET A 29 8.40 2.65 -24.02
C MET A 29 9.71 3.25 -24.54
N PHE A 30 10.11 2.92 -25.77
CA PHE A 30 11.33 3.43 -26.40
C PHE A 30 11.11 4.65 -27.31
N SER A 31 9.88 5.12 -27.43
CA SER A 31 9.60 6.37 -28.16
C SER A 31 10.03 7.59 -27.34
N PRO A 32 10.37 8.71 -28.01
CA PRO A 32 10.70 9.97 -27.33
C PRO A 32 9.60 10.48 -26.37
N LEU A 33 8.33 10.09 -26.58
CA LEU A 33 7.20 10.48 -25.75
C LEU A 33 6.90 9.49 -24.63
N GLY A 34 7.03 8.18 -24.89
CA GLY A 34 6.71 7.17 -23.89
C GLY A 34 7.84 6.93 -22.89
N PHE A 35 9.10 7.14 -23.26
CA PHE A 35 10.22 7.01 -22.32
C PHE A 35 10.07 7.96 -21.11
N PRO A 36 9.86 9.28 -21.27
CA PRO A 36 9.64 10.16 -20.12
C PRO A 36 8.44 9.75 -19.26
N VAL A 37 7.32 9.36 -19.87
CA VAL A 37 6.11 8.94 -19.16
C VAL A 37 6.36 7.68 -18.34
N LEU A 38 7.12 6.73 -18.88
CA LEU A 38 7.45 5.50 -18.18
C LEU A 38 8.32 5.77 -16.96
N PHE A 39 9.38 6.56 -17.13
CA PHE A 39 10.28 6.88 -16.03
C PHE A 39 9.58 7.72 -14.96
N HIS A 40 8.73 8.68 -15.35
CA HIS A 40 7.98 9.50 -14.40
C HIS A 40 6.91 8.67 -13.66
N GLY A 41 6.20 7.79 -14.36
CA GLY A 41 5.20 6.90 -13.76
C GLY A 41 5.81 5.86 -12.82
N VAL A 42 6.87 5.17 -13.26
CA VAL A 42 7.55 4.13 -12.47
C VAL A 42 8.25 4.74 -11.25
N SER A 43 8.93 5.89 -11.41
CA SER A 43 9.52 6.58 -10.26
C SER A 43 8.46 7.04 -9.26
N GLY A 44 7.32 7.55 -9.74
CA GLY A 44 6.19 7.90 -8.89
C GLY A 44 5.65 6.71 -8.09
N ALA A 45 5.53 5.53 -8.71
CA ALA A 45 5.10 4.32 -8.03
C ALA A 45 6.11 3.82 -6.99
N VAL A 46 7.40 3.85 -7.30
CA VAL A 46 8.47 3.45 -6.38
C VAL A 46 8.56 4.41 -5.19
N VAL A 47 8.63 5.72 -5.45
CA VAL A 47 8.72 6.74 -4.40
C VAL A 47 7.44 6.76 -3.56
N GLY A 48 6.27 6.69 -4.21
CA GLY A 48 4.97 6.61 -3.52
C GLY A 48 4.88 5.36 -2.63
N GLY A 49 5.32 4.20 -3.13
CA GLY A 49 5.33 2.95 -2.36
C GLY A 49 6.28 3.00 -1.16
N LEU A 50 7.49 3.53 -1.34
CA LEU A 50 8.45 3.73 -0.23
C LEU A 50 7.91 4.73 0.80
N GLY A 51 7.27 5.81 0.35
CA GLY A 51 6.61 6.78 1.22
C GLY A 51 5.48 6.16 2.04
N LEU A 52 4.62 5.37 1.40
CA LEU A 52 3.53 4.65 2.08
C LEU A 52 4.08 3.63 3.10
N TYR A 53 5.13 2.91 2.74
CA TYR A 53 5.80 1.95 3.63
C TYR A 53 6.36 2.64 4.88
N ALA A 54 7.08 3.75 4.69
CA ALA A 54 7.61 4.54 5.81
C ALA A 54 6.50 5.13 6.68
N ALA A 55 5.44 5.66 6.07
CA ALA A 55 4.28 6.20 6.80
C ALA A 55 3.62 5.14 7.69
N ASN A 56 3.47 3.91 7.19
CA ASN A 56 2.92 2.80 7.98
C ASN A 56 3.77 2.49 9.22
N ALA A 57 5.10 2.55 9.10
CA ALA A 57 6.01 2.33 10.24
C ALA A 57 5.90 3.42 11.31
N VAL A 58 5.59 4.66 10.93
CA VAL A 58 5.41 5.77 11.88
C VAL A 58 4.02 5.75 12.52
N ILE A 59 2.97 5.39 11.77
CA ILE A 59 1.61 5.26 12.31
C ILE A 59 1.56 4.25 13.45
N GLY A 60 2.24 3.11 13.33
CA GLY A 60 2.33 2.12 14.42
C GLY A 60 2.87 2.72 15.72
N LYS A 61 3.91 3.56 15.64
CA LYS A 61 4.47 4.25 16.82
C LYS A 61 3.51 5.26 17.42
N ILE A 62 2.76 6.00 16.59
CA ILE A 62 1.77 6.98 17.06
C ILE A 62 0.59 6.29 17.75
N VAL A 63 0.15 5.14 17.24
CA VAL A 63 -0.91 4.34 17.85
C VAL A 63 -0.45 3.78 19.20
N GLU A 64 0.77 3.25 19.27
CA GLU A 64 1.37 2.76 20.52
C GLU A 64 1.49 3.89 21.56
N GLN A 65 1.99 5.07 21.15
CA GLN A 65 2.10 6.23 22.03
C GLN A 65 0.75 6.74 22.52
N ASN A 66 -0.27 6.82 21.65
CA ASN A 66 -1.60 7.24 22.07
C ASN A 66 -2.25 6.24 23.04
N LYS A 67 -2.02 4.94 22.85
CA LYS A 67 -2.50 3.92 23.77
C LYS A 67 -1.83 4.04 25.14
N GLN A 68 -0.53 4.27 25.15
CA GLN A 68 0.25 4.49 26.39
C GLN A 68 -0.18 5.76 27.14
N ILE A 69 -0.59 6.82 26.41
CA ILE A 69 -1.15 8.04 27.00
C ILE A 69 -2.55 7.80 27.57
N GLN A 70 -3.40 6.99 26.91
CA GLN A 70 -4.72 6.61 27.44
C GLN A 70 -4.60 5.75 28.70
N ASP A 71 -3.73 4.73 28.69
CA ASP A 71 -3.51 3.85 29.84
C ASP A 71 -2.91 4.62 31.05
N ALA A 72 -2.05 5.61 30.79
CA ALA A 72 -1.53 6.52 31.82
C ALA A 72 -2.57 7.52 32.36
N GLN A 73 -3.63 7.80 31.59
CA GLN A 73 -4.72 8.68 31.99
C GLN A 73 -5.80 7.93 32.79
N GLU A 74 -6.02 6.65 32.50
CA GLU A 74 -6.96 5.77 33.23
C GLU A 74 -6.41 5.37 34.61
N SER A 75 -5.10 5.15 34.73
CA SER A 75 -4.43 4.83 36.00
C SER A 75 -4.34 6.01 37.00
N GLN A 76 -4.66 7.24 36.59
CA GLN A 76 -4.83 8.38 37.51
C GLN A 76 -6.26 8.57 38.01
N ILE A 77 -7.25 7.89 37.42
CA ILE A 77 -8.67 8.03 37.81
C ILE A 77 -9.08 6.96 38.84
N ASP A 78 -8.36 5.83 38.91
CA ASP A 78 -8.60 4.75 39.89
C ASP A 78 -7.78 4.88 41.20
N GLY A 79 -7.06 6.00 41.37
CA GLY A 79 -6.37 6.36 42.61
C GLY A 79 -7.32 6.92 43.67
N ASP A 80 -8.01 6.01 44.35
CA ASP A 80 -8.58 6.09 45.71
C ASP A 80 -9.32 7.38 46.15
N PRO A 81 -10.67 7.38 46.26
CA PRO A 81 -11.42 8.47 46.90
C PRO A 81 -11.32 8.52 48.45
N ALA A 82 -10.47 7.72 49.11
CA ALA A 82 -10.54 7.52 50.56
C ALA A 82 -9.64 8.41 51.46
N GLU A 83 -9.02 9.49 50.97
CA GLU A 83 -8.18 10.37 51.82
C GLU A 83 -8.73 11.79 52.04
N ASN A 84 -10.05 11.99 52.07
CA ASN A 84 -10.64 13.31 52.40
C ASN A 84 -11.59 13.33 53.60
N ASP A 85 -11.64 12.25 54.40
CA ASP A 85 -12.48 12.18 55.61
C ASP A 85 -11.71 12.38 56.93
N SER A 86 -10.38 12.53 56.90
CA SER A 86 -9.55 12.69 58.11
C SER A 86 -9.09 14.13 58.42
N LEU A 87 -9.71 15.14 57.80
CA LEU A 87 -9.38 16.57 57.99
C LEU A 87 -10.45 17.35 58.80
N LEU A 88 -11.34 16.64 59.50
CA LEU A 88 -12.37 17.20 60.37
C LEU A 88 -12.37 16.49 61.74
N ASP A 89 -11.29 16.61 62.51
CA ASP A 89 -11.31 16.43 63.97
C ASP A 89 -10.25 17.34 64.63
#